data_AF-A0A140GRX3-F1
#
_entry.id   AF-A0A140GRX3-F1
#
_cell.length_a   1.000
_cell.length_b   1.000
_cell.length_c   1.000
_cell.angle_alpha   90.00
_cell.angle_beta   90.00
_cell.angle_gamma   90.00
#
_symmetry.space_group_name_H-M   'P 1'
#
loop_
_entity.id
_entity.type
_entity.pdbx_description
1 polymer ?
#
loop_
_entity_poly.entity_id
_entity_poly.type
_entity_poly.pdbx_seq_one_letter_code
_entity_poly.pdbx_strand_id
1 'polypeptide(L)' 'MKRYYDLYEERLIAMLEWKEGYGALTDAKKHFGTDAVREIEVEEFNRLEKEYCS' A
#
# COMPACT_ATOMS: atom_id res chain seq x y z
N MET A 1 9.99 3.43 -8.68
CA MET A 1 9.95 2.09 -8.04
C MET A 1 8.53 1.84 -7.58
N LYS A 2 7.96 0.65 -7.84
CA LYS A 2 6.63 0.29 -7.36
C LYS A 2 6.71 -0.23 -5.93
N ARG A 3 5.78 0.20 -5.08
CA ARG A 3 5.58 -0.33 -3.72
C ARG A 3 4.11 -0.63 -3.49
N TYR A 4 3.83 -1.63 -2.66
CA TYR A 4 2.48 -2.11 -2.39
C TYR A 4 2.14 -1.87 -0.92
N TYR A 5 0.91 -1.45 -0.66
CA TYR A 5 0.45 -1.08 0.67
C TYR A 5 -0.92 -1.68 0.98
N ASP A 6 -1.09 -2.03 2.25
CA ASP A 6 -2.34 -2.47 2.86
C ASP A 6 -2.83 -1.39 3.84
N LEU A 7 -4.01 -0.85 3.56
CA LEU A 7 -4.76 0.03 4.44
C LEU A 7 -5.77 -0.85 5.20
N TYR A 8 -5.26 -1.59 6.18
CA TYR A 8 -5.94 -2.76 6.76
C TYR A 8 -7.26 -2.43 7.46
N GLU A 9 -7.42 -1.23 8.02
CA GLU A 9 -8.68 -0.80 8.64
C GLU A 9 -9.77 -0.48 7.60
N GLU A 10 -9.35 -0.04 6.42
CA GLU A 10 -10.23 0.37 5.31
C GLU A 10 -10.50 -0.79 4.34
N ARG A 11 -9.89 -1.96 4.55
CA ARG A 11 -9.90 -3.10 3.62
C ARG A 11 -9.55 -2.67 2.19
N LEU A 12 -8.52 -1.85 2.06
CA LEU A 12 -8.09 -1.30 0.80
C LEU A 12 -6.60 -1.62 0.57
N ILE A 13 -6.26 -1.88 -0.68
CA ILE A 13 -4.86 -2.05 -1.10
C ILE A 13 -4.48 -1.01 -2.16
N ALA A 14 -3.22 -0.61 -2.18
CA ALA A 14 -2.71 0.37 -3.12
C ALA A 14 -1.34 -0.01 -3.69
N MET A 15 -1.15 0.22 -4.98
CA MET A 15 0.16 0.20 -5.64
C MET A 15 0.56 1.63 -5.95
N LEU A 16 1.67 2.10 -5.39
CA LEU A 16 2.19 3.44 -5.65
C LEU A 16 3.49 3.36 -6.47
N GLU A 17 3.56 4.17 -7.52
CA GLU A 17 4.75 4.33 -8.33
C GLU A 17 5.40 5.68 -8.04
N TRP A 18 6.52 5.65 -7.32
CA TRP A 18 7.27 6.84 -6.97
C TRP A 18 8.43 7.08 -7.95
N LYS A 19 8.67 8.35 -8.26
CA LYS A 19 9.90 8.81 -8.95
C LYS A 19 11.03 8.96 -7.93
N GLU A 20 12.27 8.78 -8.41
CA GLU A 20 13.52 8.61 -7.64
C GLU A 20 13.57 9.22 -6.22
N GLY A 21 13.96 8.41 -5.23
CA GLY A 21 14.22 8.84 -3.85
C GLY A 21 13.02 8.86 -2.91
N TYR A 22 11.79 8.64 -3.40
CA TYR A 22 10.56 8.68 -2.60
C TYR A 22 9.84 7.34 -2.58
N GLY A 23 9.00 7.14 -1.56
CA GLY A 23 8.15 5.95 -1.43
C GLY A 23 8.46 5.08 -0.21
N ALA A 24 8.95 5.68 0.87
CA ALA A 24 9.01 4.98 2.16
C ALA A 24 7.61 4.90 2.79
N LEU A 25 7.44 4.02 3.78
CA LEU A 25 6.20 3.89 4.54
C LEU A 25 5.70 5.22 5.11
N THR A 26 6.61 6.11 5.52
CA THR A 26 6.28 7.46 6.01
C THR A 26 5.63 8.33 4.95
N ASP A 27 6.07 8.23 3.70
CA ASP A 27 5.49 8.97 2.58
C ASP A 27 4.09 8.44 2.25
N ALA A 28 3.92 7.11 2.30
CA ALA A 28 2.63 6.47 2.08
C ALA A 28 1.61 6.87 3.17
N LYS A 29 2.00 6.82 4.45
CA LYS A 29 1.17 7.29 5.58
C LYS A 29 0.73 8.74 5.41
N LYS A 30 1.66 9.61 5.01
CA LYS A 30 1.37 11.03 4.72
C LYS A 30 0.44 11.19 3.51
N HIS A 31 0.63 10.40 2.45
CA HIS A 31 -0.19 10.43 1.24
C HIS A 31 -1.63 10.01 1.51
N PHE A 32 -1.84 8.93 2.27
CA PHE A 32 -3.17 8.43 2.63
C PHE A 32 -3.78 9.14 3.83
N GLY A 33 -2.99 9.94 4.57
CA GLY A 33 -3.48 10.67 5.75
C GLY A 33 -3.82 9.78 6.94
N THR A 34 -3.22 8.59 7.03
CA THR A 34 -3.48 7.61 8.10
C THR A 34 -2.22 6.85 8.51
N ASP A 35 -2.15 6.45 9.78
CA ASP A 35 -1.11 5.56 10.31
C ASP A 35 -1.41 4.07 10.09
N ALA A 36 -2.64 3.74 9.72
CA ALA A 36 -3.10 2.39 9.40
C ALA A 36 -2.68 1.96 8.00
N VAL A 37 -1.38 2.13 7.70
CA VAL A 37 -0.75 1.73 6.44
C VAL A 37 0.42 0.84 6.79
N ARG A 38 0.55 -0.30 6.11
CA ARG A 38 1.77 -1.12 6.12
C ARG A 38 2.22 -1.43 4.70
N GLU A 39 3.52 -1.50 4.51
CA GLU A 39 4.12 -1.97 3.26
C GLU A 39 3.99 -3.50 3.20
N ILE A 40 3.64 -4.02 2.03
CA ILE A 40 3.46 -5.43 1.75
C ILE A 40 4.20 -5.82 0.48
N GLU A 41 4.47 -7.11 0.34
CA GLU A 41 5.05 -7.67 -0.88
C GLU A 41 3.96 -7.89 -1.95
N VAL A 42 4.40 -8.03 -3.21
CA VAL A 42 3.49 -8.25 -4.35
C VAL A 42 2.64 -9.52 -4.21
N GLU A 43 3.19 -10.58 -3.61
CA GLU A 43 2.45 -11.83 -3.36
C GLU A 43 1.27 -11.60 -2.41
N GLU A 44 1.50 -10.82 -1.34
CA GLU A 44 0.46 -10.48 -0.38
C GLU A 44 -0.57 -9.51 -0.98
N PHE A 45 -0.12 -8.54 -1.78
CA PHE A 45 -1.00 -7.65 -2.53
C PHE A 45 -1.99 -8.42 -3.40
N ASN A 46 -1.50 -9.37 -4.21
CA ASN A 46 -2.33 -10.20 -5.08
C ASN A 46 -3.31 -11.10 -4.30
N ARG A 47 -2.96 -11.50 -3.07
CA ARG A 47 -3.86 -12.27 -2.20
C ARG A 47 -4.98 -11.37 -1.68
N LEU A 48 -4.63 -10.19 -1.17
CA LEU A 48 -5.59 -9.23 -0.63
C LEU A 48 -6.50 -8.65 -1.71
N GLU A 49 -6.01 -8.49 -2.95
CA GLU A 49 -6.81 -8.05 -4.09
C GLU A 49 -7.99 -8.99 -4.31
N LYS A 50 -7.76 -10.30 -4.21
CA LYS A 50 -8.82 -11.31 -4.31
C LYS A 50 -9.78 -11.27 -3.12
N GLU A 51 -9.31 -10.86 -1.94
CA GLU A 51 -10.13 -10.83 -0.72
C GLU A 51 -11.00 -9.58 -0.65
N TYR A 52 -10.47 -8.41 -1.03
CA TYR A 52 -11.14 -7.12 -0.86
C TYR A 52 -11.88 -6.64 -2.11
N CYS A 53 -11.46 -7.05 -3.31
CA CYS A 53 -12.04 -6.61 -4.57
C CYS A 53 -12.91 -7.69 -5.25
N SER A 54 -13.28 -8.76 -4.53
CA SER A 54 -14.24 -9.78 -4.99
C SER A 54 -15.68 -9.51 -4.57
#